data_AF-A0A7J9FX48-F1
#
_entry.id   AF-A0A7J9FX48-F1
#
_cell.length_a   1.000
_cell.length_b   1.000
_cell.length_c   1.000
_cell.angle_alpha   90.00
_cell.angle_beta   90.00
_cell.angle_gamma   90.00
#
_symmetry.space_group_name_H-M   'P 1'
#
loop_
_entity.id
_entity.type
_entity.pdbx_description
1 polymer ?
#
loop_
_entity_poly.entity_id
_entity_poly.type
_entity_poly.pdbx_seq_one_letter_code
_entity_poly.pdbx_strand_id
1 'polypeptide(L)'
;MFSNPPIHGASIVATILKDGNMFNEWTIELKAMADRIISMRKQLFDALRARGTPGDWSHIIKQIGMFTFTGLNSKQVEFMTREYHIYMTYDGRISMAGLSSKTVPHLADAIHAAVTRMS
;
A
#
# COMPACT_ATOMS: atom_id res chain seq x y z
N MET A 1 -9.80 -1.28 -33.49
CA MET A 1 -8.43 -0.85 -33.84
C MET A 1 -8.32 0.64 -33.50
N PHE A 2 -7.33 1.05 -32.71
CA PHE A 2 -7.09 2.45 -32.35
C PHE A 2 -5.99 3.01 -33.28
N SER A 3 -6.27 4.14 -33.94
CA SER A 3 -5.36 4.71 -34.96
C SER A 3 -4.29 5.62 -34.37
N ASN A 4 -4.63 6.44 -33.37
CA ASN A 4 -3.70 7.41 -32.75
C ASN A 4 -3.89 7.41 -31.23
N PRO A 5 -2.84 7.71 -30.44
CA PRO A 5 -2.94 7.75 -28.99
C PRO A 5 -3.79 8.93 -28.49
N PRO A 6 -4.41 8.83 -27.30
CA PRO A 6 -5.11 9.96 -26.68
C PRO A 6 -4.16 11.14 -26.38
N ILE A 7 -4.54 12.36 -26.78
CA ILE A 7 -3.66 13.53 -26.68
C ILE A 7 -3.58 14.13 -25.26
N HIS A 8 -4.68 14.07 -24.49
CA HIS A 8 -4.81 14.89 -23.27
C HIS A 8 -3.77 14.57 -22.19
N GLY A 9 -3.57 13.28 -21.87
CA GLY A 9 -2.58 12.86 -20.88
C GLY A 9 -1.14 13.20 -21.29
N ALA A 10 -0.82 13.02 -22.58
CA ALA A 10 0.48 13.40 -23.12
C ALA A 10 0.71 14.92 -23.03
N SER A 11 -0.32 15.73 -23.31
CA SER A 11 -0.23 17.18 -23.18
C SER A 11 0.00 17.64 -21.73
N ILE A 12 -0.67 17.02 -20.74
CA ILE A 12 -0.45 17.35 -19.31
C ILE A 12 1.01 17.09 -18.92
N VAL A 13 1.52 15.89 -19.23
CA VAL A 13 2.92 15.52 -18.93
C VAL A 13 3.88 16.46 -19.64
N ALA A 14 3.65 16.75 -20.93
CA ALA A 14 4.50 17.65 -21.69
C ALA A 14 4.53 19.08 -21.11
N THR A 15 3.40 19.60 -20.63
CA THR A 15 3.33 20.91 -19.97
C THR A 15 4.14 20.92 -18.68
N ILE A 16 3.96 19.93 -17.80
CA ILE A 16 4.67 19.83 -16.52
C ILE A 16 6.19 19.71 -16.73
N LEU A 17 6.62 18.87 -17.69
CA LEU A 17 8.05 18.62 -17.91
C LEU A 17 8.79 19.76 -18.63
N LYS A 18 8.07 20.63 -19.35
CA LYS A 18 8.68 21.77 -20.08
C LYS A 18 8.84 23.02 -19.23
N ASP A 19 8.03 23.18 -18.19
CA ASP A 19 8.11 24.31 -17.27
C ASP A 19 8.91 23.93 -16.01
N GLY A 20 10.01 24.64 -15.75
CA GLY A 20 10.92 24.32 -14.64
C GLY A 20 10.27 24.46 -13.25
N ASN A 21 9.29 25.35 -13.08
CA ASN A 21 8.58 25.51 -11.81
C ASN A 21 7.61 24.34 -11.61
N MET A 22 6.83 24.00 -12.65
CA MET A 22 5.89 22.87 -12.58
C MET A 22 6.60 21.53 -12.38
N PHE A 23 7.76 21.33 -13.02
CA PHE A 23 8.57 20.13 -12.83
C PHE A 23 9.08 19.99 -11.40
N ASN A 24 9.52 21.11 -10.80
CA ASN A 24 9.98 21.12 -9.42
C ASN A 24 8.84 20.80 -8.44
N GLU A 25 7.68 21.43 -8.64
CA GLU A 25 6.47 21.16 -7.83
C GLU A 25 6.07 19.68 -7.93
N TRP A 26 5.98 19.14 -9.15
CA TRP A 26 5.68 17.73 -9.37
C TRP A 26 6.67 16.78 -8.68
N THR A 27 7.97 17.11 -8.70
CA THR A 27 9.01 16.31 -8.03
C THR A 27 8.84 16.33 -6.51
N ILE A 28 8.49 17.48 -5.93
CA ILE A 28 8.22 17.63 -4.49
C ILE A 28 7.00 16.78 -4.10
N GLU A 29 5.90 16.88 -4.86
CA GLU A 29 4.69 16.10 -4.61
C GLU A 29 4.95 14.59 -4.74
N LEU A 30 5.71 14.17 -5.75
CA LEU A 30 6.07 12.77 -5.96
C LEU A 30 6.89 12.23 -4.77
N LYS A 31 7.85 13.01 -4.27
CA LYS A 31 8.63 12.65 -3.08
C LYS A 31 7.75 12.55 -1.85
N ALA A 32 6.85 13.52 -1.62
CA ALA A 32 5.93 13.49 -0.48
C ALA A 32 5.02 12.25 -0.50
N MET A 33 4.52 11.86 -1.68
CA MET A 33 3.74 10.62 -1.84
C MET A 33 4.56 9.37 -1.52
N ALA A 34 5.81 9.30 -1.99
CA ALA A 34 6.72 8.19 -1.69
C ALA A 34 7.05 8.10 -0.19
N ASP A 35 7.35 9.23 0.45
CA ASP A 35 7.65 9.32 1.88
C ASP A 35 6.44 8.88 2.73
N ARG A 36 5.22 9.23 2.31
CA ARG A 36 3.99 8.74 2.96
C ARG A 36 3.88 7.22 2.88
N ILE A 37 4.17 6.61 1.73
CA ILE A 37 4.13 5.15 1.57
C ILE A 37 5.16 4.48 2.49
N ILE A 38 6.38 5.01 2.57
CA ILE A 38 7.44 4.52 3.45
C ILE A 38 7.01 4.61 4.92
N SER A 39 6.38 5.72 5.32
CA SER A 39 5.82 5.91 6.66
C SER A 39 4.74 4.87 6.97
N MET A 40 3.82 4.60 6.04
CA MET A 40 2.78 3.58 6.23
C MET A 40 3.35 2.17 6.38
N ARG A 41 4.42 1.83 5.63
CA ARG A 41 5.14 0.55 5.79
C ARG A 41 5.70 0.40 7.20
N LYS A 42 6.37 1.42 7.70
CA LYS A 42 6.94 1.42 9.04
C LYS A 42 5.86 1.30 10.11
N GLN A 43 4.81 2.11 10.02
CA GLN A 43 3.71 2.07 10.98
C GLN A 43 3.01 0.71 11.03
N LEU A 44 2.76 0.08 9.87
CA LEU A 44 2.16 -1.25 9.83
C LEU A 44 3.09 -2.31 10.45
N PHE A 45 4.37 -2.29 10.11
CA PHE A 45 5.36 -3.20 10.69
C PHE A 45 5.46 -3.05 12.21
N ASP A 46 5.58 -1.82 12.71
CA ASP A 46 5.66 -1.52 14.14
C ASP A 46 4.37 -1.96 14.85
N ALA A 47 3.20 -1.74 14.24
CA ALA A 47 1.91 -2.14 14.78
C ALA A 47 1.74 -3.68 14.88
N LEU A 48 2.26 -4.44 13.91
CA LEU A 48 2.26 -5.91 13.94
C LEU A 48 3.23 -6.44 15.00
N ARG A 49 4.43 -5.83 15.10
CA ARG A 49 5.42 -6.18 16.11
C ARG A 49 4.89 -5.92 17.53
N ALA A 50 4.25 -4.78 17.75
CA ALA A 50 3.67 -4.42 19.05
C ALA A 50 2.57 -5.39 19.50
N ARG A 51 1.84 -6.00 18.56
CA ARG A 51 0.83 -7.04 18.83
C ARG A 51 1.41 -8.43 19.05
N GLY A 52 2.72 -8.61 18.85
CA GLY A 52 3.34 -9.94 18.87
C GLY A 52 2.77 -10.85 17.78
N THR A 53 2.40 -10.30 16.61
CA THR A 53 1.85 -11.09 15.51
C THR A 53 2.84 -12.18 15.07
N PRO A 54 2.42 -13.47 15.06
CA PRO A 54 3.29 -14.57 14.64
C PRO A 54 3.91 -14.36 13.25
N GLY A 55 5.14 -14.84 13.07
CA GLY A 55 5.89 -14.77 11.80
C GLY A 55 6.84 -13.58 11.68
N ASP A 56 7.61 -13.55 10.59
CA ASP A 56 8.44 -12.38 10.22
C ASP A 56 7.66 -11.46 9.28
N TRP A 57 7.60 -10.18 9.65
CA TRP A 57 6.93 -9.12 8.89
C TRP A 57 7.93 -8.11 8.30
N SER A 58 9.23 -8.37 8.38
CA SER A 58 10.30 -7.47 7.91
C SER A 58 10.25 -7.19 6.41
N HIS A 59 9.59 -8.03 5.61
CA HIS A 59 9.38 -7.78 4.19
C HIS A 59 8.53 -6.54 3.92
N ILE A 60 7.64 -6.14 4.84
CA ILE A 60 6.80 -4.93 4.68
C ILE A 60 7.67 -3.67 4.53
N ILE A 61 8.78 -3.58 5.26
CA ILE A 61 9.69 -2.43 5.21
C ILE A 61 10.82 -2.60 4.18
N LYS A 62 11.14 -3.83 3.76
CA LYS A 62 12.17 -4.12 2.75
C LYS A 62 11.65 -3.97 1.31
N GLN A 63 10.36 -4.20 1.07
CA GLN A 63 9.75 -4.09 -0.24
C GLN A 63 9.59 -2.63 -0.69
N ILE A 64 9.72 -2.40 -2.00
CA ILE A 64 9.67 -1.07 -2.63
C ILE A 64 8.39 -0.94 -3.45
N GLY A 65 7.85 0.29 -3.52
CA GLY A 65 6.70 0.63 -4.35
C GLY A 65 5.38 0.67 -3.57
N MET A 66 4.26 0.70 -4.29
CA MET A 66 2.93 0.91 -3.72
C MET A 66 2.33 -0.33 -3.05
N PHE A 67 2.81 -1.52 -3.37
CA PHE A 67 2.19 -2.77 -2.96
C PHE A 67 3.09 -3.58 -2.03
N THR A 68 2.46 -4.40 -1.21
CA THR A 68 3.14 -5.36 -0.34
C THR A 68 2.42 -6.70 -0.42
N PHE A 69 3.17 -7.78 -0.61
CA PHE A 69 2.65 -9.12 -0.39
C PHE A 69 2.72 -9.42 1.10
N THR A 70 1.57 -9.57 1.75
CA THR A 70 1.50 -9.82 3.20
C THR A 70 1.98 -11.22 3.57
N GLY A 71 1.82 -12.19 2.66
CA GLY A 71 2.05 -13.61 2.94
C GLY A 71 0.81 -14.34 3.46
N LEU A 72 -0.33 -13.63 3.57
CA LEU A 72 -1.60 -14.23 3.94
C LEU A 72 -2.11 -15.15 2.82
N ASN A 73 -2.66 -16.30 3.21
CA ASN A 73 -3.30 -17.22 2.28
C ASN A 73 -4.76 -16.81 1.99
N SER A 74 -5.38 -17.44 1.00
CA SER A 74 -6.75 -17.11 0.57
C SER A 74 -7.81 -17.22 1.67
N LYS A 75 -7.68 -18.18 2.60
CA LYS A 75 -8.61 -18.33 3.73
C LYS A 75 -8.48 -17.17 4.72
N GLN A 76 -7.25 -16.74 5.00
CA GLN A 76 -6.98 -15.57 5.84
C GLN A 76 -7.49 -14.28 5.19
N VAL A 77 -7.33 -14.15 3.87
CA VAL A 77 -7.88 -13.01 3.10
C VAL A 77 -9.41 -12.98 3.16
N GLU A 78 -10.07 -14.14 2.99
CA GLU A 78 -11.52 -14.26 3.10
C GLU A 78 -12.01 -13.89 4.50
N PHE A 79 -11.33 -14.39 5.54
CA PHE A 79 -11.60 -14.01 6.93
C PHE A 79 -11.49 -12.50 7.16
N MET A 80 -10.42 -11.86 6.67
CA MET A 80 -10.25 -10.40 6.78
C MET A 80 -11.36 -9.64 6.05
N THR A 81 -11.82 -10.15 4.91
CA THR A 81 -12.92 -9.54 4.15
C THR A 81 -14.24 -9.64 4.91
N ARG A 82 -14.55 -10.81 5.48
CA ARG A 82 -15.83 -11.07 6.14
C ARG A 82 -15.95 -10.43 7.51
N GLU A 83 -14.91 -10.53 8.33
CA GLU A 83 -14.97 -10.14 9.75
C GLU A 83 -14.47 -8.71 10.01
N TYR A 84 -13.56 -8.20 9.17
CA TYR A 84 -12.93 -6.88 9.35
C TYR A 84 -13.24 -5.90 8.23
N HIS A 85 -13.93 -6.34 7.17
CA HIS A 85 -14.23 -5.54 5.97
C HIS A 85 -12.98 -4.95 5.31
N ILE A 86 -11.89 -5.72 5.31
CA ILE A 86 -10.63 -5.35 4.65
C ILE A 86 -10.49 -6.14 3.36
N TYR A 87 -10.47 -5.41 2.25
CA TYR A 87 -10.43 -5.98 0.91
C TYR A 87 -9.02 -5.93 0.33
N MET A 88 -8.55 -7.09 -0.15
CA MET A 88 -7.27 -7.24 -0.84
C MET A 88 -7.37 -8.34 -1.88
N THR A 89 -6.34 -8.52 -2.70
CA THR A 89 -6.31 -9.63 -3.66
C THR A 89 -6.12 -10.97 -2.93
N TYR A 90 -6.61 -12.07 -3.50
CA TYR A 90 -6.57 -13.40 -2.88
C TYR A 90 -5.16 -13.94 -2.60
N ASP A 91 -4.13 -13.38 -3.23
CA ASP A 91 -2.71 -13.65 -3.00
C ASP A 91 -2.11 -12.79 -1.85
N GLY A 92 -2.95 -12.06 -1.10
CA GLY A 92 -2.54 -11.27 0.05
C GLY A 92 -1.82 -9.98 -0.31
N ARG A 93 -1.89 -9.50 -1.56
CA ARG A 93 -1.30 -8.20 -1.95
C ARG A 93 -2.18 -7.03 -1.52
N ILE A 94 -1.61 -6.13 -0.71
CA ILE A 94 -2.26 -4.91 -0.24
C ILE A 94 -1.67 -3.66 -0.89
N SER A 95 -2.47 -2.61 -1.04
CA SER A 95 -2.01 -1.28 -1.44
C SER A 95 -1.63 -0.45 -0.21
N MET A 96 -0.34 -0.12 -0.07
CA MET A 96 0.14 0.77 1.00
C MET A 96 -0.42 2.18 0.87
N ALA A 97 -0.80 2.58 -0.36
CA ALA A 97 -1.40 3.88 -0.60
C ALA A 97 -2.81 4.02 0.01
N GLY A 98 -3.52 2.91 0.22
CA GLY A 98 -4.84 2.90 0.89
C GLY A 98 -4.78 3.05 2.41
N LEU A 99 -3.58 3.05 3.00
CA LEU A 99 -3.40 3.17 4.45
C LEU A 99 -3.25 4.62 4.89
N SER A 100 -3.62 4.85 6.14
CA SER A 100 -3.40 6.08 6.90
C SER A 100 -3.05 5.72 8.33
N SER A 101 -2.49 6.66 9.10
CA SER A 101 -2.20 6.42 10.53
C SER A 101 -3.45 6.02 11.33
N LYS A 102 -4.65 6.37 10.86
CA LYS A 102 -5.93 5.99 11.48
C LYS A 102 -6.35 4.56 11.15
N THR A 103 -6.02 4.06 9.95
CA THR A 103 -6.46 2.73 9.48
C THR A 103 -5.45 1.63 9.73
N VAL A 104 -4.16 1.97 9.94
CA VAL A 104 -3.09 1.00 10.25
C VAL A 104 -3.42 0.13 11.47
N PRO A 105 -3.90 0.66 12.61
CA PRO A 105 -4.22 -0.19 13.77
C PRO A 105 -5.26 -1.26 13.44
N HIS A 106 -6.35 -0.89 12.77
CA HIS A 106 -7.40 -1.82 12.34
C HIS A 106 -6.88 -2.92 11.43
N LEU A 107 -6.02 -2.58 10.47
CA LEU A 107 -5.36 -3.56 9.61
C LEU A 107 -4.46 -4.51 10.41
N ALA A 108 -3.66 -3.98 11.33
CA ALA A 108 -2.76 -4.79 12.13
C ALA A 108 -3.52 -5.75 13.07
N ASP A 109 -4.64 -5.32 13.65
CA ASP A 109 -5.54 -6.16 14.45
C ASP A 109 -6.14 -7.29 13.61
N ALA A 110 -6.60 -6.97 12.40
CA ALA A 110 -7.17 -7.95 11.48
C ALA A 110 -6.16 -8.99 11.01
N ILE A 111 -4.95 -8.56 10.64
CA ILE A 111 -3.86 -9.47 10.26
C ILE A 111 -3.52 -10.39 11.44
N HIS A 112 -3.37 -9.83 12.64
CA HIS A 112 -3.07 -10.59 13.85
C HIS A 112 -4.13 -11.66 14.13
N ALA A 113 -5.41 -11.28 14.06
CA ALA A 113 -6.51 -12.21 14.22
C ALA A 113 -6.52 -13.30 13.13
N ALA A 114 -6.24 -12.94 11.87
CA ALA A 114 -6.21 -13.90 10.77
C ALA A 114 -5.12 -14.95 10.99
N VAL A 115 -3.91 -14.57 11.40
CA VAL A 115 -2.83 -15.54 11.61
C VAL A 115 -2.95 -16.34 12.90
N THR A 116 -3.65 -15.83 13.92
CA THR A 116 -3.81 -16.54 15.21
C THR A 116 -5.07 -17.40 15.28
N ARG A 117 -6.14 -17.04 14.56
CA ARG A 117 -7.43 -17.76 14.60
C ARG A 117 -7.66 -18.70 13.44
N MET A 118 -6.91 -18.53 12.33
CA MET A 118 -7.02 -19.35 11.12
C MET A 118 -5.76 -20.19 10.87
N SER A 119 -5.00 -20.49 11.94
CA SER A 119 -3.82 -21.37 11.91
C SER A 119 -4.19 -22.81 11.61
#